data_AF-A0A946AIT3-F1
#
_entry.id   AF-A0A946AIT3-F1
#
_cell.length_a   1.000
_cell.length_b   1.000
_cell.length_c   1.000
_cell.angle_alpha   90.00
_cell.angle_beta   90.00
_cell.angle_gamma   90.00
#
_symmetry.space_group_name_H-M   'P 1'
#
loop_
_entity.id
_entity.type
_entity.pdbx_description
1 polymer ?
#
loop_
_entity_poly.entity_id
_entity_poly.type
_entity_poly.pdbx_seq_one_letter_code
_entity_poly.pdbx_strand_id
1 'polypeptide(L)'
;MAEHQDHIVRGMTAAMGAFFMFTIMNVFAKLLSENHSVIEIAFYRNLIACMPFLFMVFVLGKRDVLIIQSKLAAIGVRAVVGAISLITTFAAYSLMPMAETTVLLFTASLFIPVLGVIFLHEKVGPYRWAAVAIGF
;
A
#
# COMPACT_ATOMS: atom_id res chain seq x y z
N MET A 1 -20.44 12.14 22.39
CA MET A 1 -19.32 11.19 22.37
C MET A 1 -19.87 9.90 21.80
N ALA A 2 -19.73 9.69 20.49
CA ALA A 2 -20.30 8.53 19.81
C ALA A 2 -19.34 7.34 19.98
N GLU A 3 -19.85 6.28 20.60
CA GLU A 3 -19.18 5.01 20.84
C GLU A 3 -18.73 4.41 19.50
N HIS A 4 -17.43 4.43 19.23
CA HIS A 4 -16.83 3.74 18.08
C HIS A 4 -16.92 2.25 18.38
N GLN A 5 -18.01 1.59 17.96
CA GLN A 5 -18.08 0.14 18.00
C GLN A 5 -17.08 -0.41 16.98
N ASP A 6 -15.87 -0.71 17.45
CA ASP A 6 -14.84 -1.37 16.67
C ASP A 6 -15.32 -2.79 16.33
N HIS A 7 -15.95 -2.92 15.16
CA HIS A 7 -16.32 -4.22 14.60
C HIS A 7 -15.05 -4.93 14.11
N ILE A 8 -14.24 -5.43 15.04
CA ILE A 8 -12.94 -6.10 14.79
C ILE A 8 -13.12 -7.22 13.76
N VAL A 9 -14.23 -7.97 13.82
CA VAL A 9 -14.55 -9.05 12.86
C VAL A 9 -14.76 -8.52 11.44
N ARG A 10 -15.45 -7.39 11.26
CA ARG A 10 -15.64 -6.77 9.93
C ARG A 10 -14.32 -6.26 9.37
N GLY A 11 -13.46 -5.69 10.23
CA GLY A 11 -12.10 -5.30 9.88
C GLY A 11 -11.24 -6.48 9.44
N MET A 12 -11.27 -7.58 10.19
CA MET A 12 -10.55 -8.82 9.84
C MET A 12 -11.03 -9.40 8.50
N THR A 13 -12.34 -9.51 8.27
CA THR A 13 -12.87 -10.01 6.99
C THR A 13 -12.55 -9.10 5.81
N ALA A 14 -12.57 -7.78 6.02
CA ALA A 14 -12.20 -6.81 4.98
C ALA A 14 -10.71 -6.90 4.65
N ALA A 15 -9.85 -7.05 5.66
CA ALA A 15 -8.41 -7.24 5.46
C ALA A 15 -8.13 -8.54 4.70
N MET A 16 -8.76 -9.66 5.07
CA MET A 16 -8.63 -10.93 4.36
C MET A 16 -9.07 -10.81 2.89
N GLY A 17 -10.21 -10.16 2.64
CA GLY A 17 -10.67 -9.88 1.28
C GLY A 17 -9.69 -9.01 0.49
N ALA A 18 -9.12 -7.99 1.13
CA ALA A 18 -8.11 -7.13 0.52
C ALA A 18 -6.83 -7.91 0.16
N PHE A 19 -6.29 -8.72 1.07
CA PHE A 19 -5.10 -9.53 0.80
C PHE A 19 -5.34 -10.57 -0.30
N PHE A 20 -6.53 -11.15 -0.35
CA PHE A 20 -6.93 -12.05 -1.42
C PHE A 20 -6.94 -11.34 -2.78
N MET A 21 -7.58 -10.16 -2.87
CA MET A 21 -7.56 -9.35 -4.08
C MET A 21 -6.15 -8.89 -4.47
N PHE A 22 -5.31 -8.51 -3.49
CA PHE A 22 -3.91 -8.16 -3.73
C PHE A 22 -3.11 -9.34 -4.28
N THR A 23 -3.35 -10.55 -3.78
CA THR A 23 -2.68 -11.76 -4.27
C THR A 23 -3.06 -12.02 -5.73
N ILE A 24 -4.36 -11.98 -6.05
CA ILE A 24 -4.85 -12.11 -7.43
C ILE A 24 -4.23 -11.05 -8.34
N MET A 25 -4.20 -9.79 -7.89
CA MET A 25 -3.57 -8.69 -8.62
C MET A 25 -2.09 -8.97 -8.89
N ASN A 26 -1.32 -9.44 -7.91
CA ASN A 26 0.11 -9.75 -8.09
C ASN A 26 0.32 -10.90 -9.09
N VAL A 27 -0.53 -11.92 -9.07
CA VAL A 27 -0.47 -13.02 -10.05
C VAL A 27 -0.71 -12.48 -11.46
N PHE A 28 -1.78 -11.71 -11.69
CA PHE A 28 -2.03 -11.11 -13.00
C PHE A 28 -0.94 -10.14 -13.43
N ALA A 29 -0.43 -9.30 -12.51
CA ALA A 29 0.68 -8.40 -12.80
C ALA A 29 1.94 -9.17 -13.22
N LYS A 30 2.21 -10.32 -12.60
CA LYS A 30 3.32 -11.20 -12.97
C LYS A 30 3.14 -11.82 -14.36
N LEU A 31 1.97 -12.39 -14.65
CA LEU A 31 1.68 -12.96 -15.98
C LEU A 31 1.78 -11.90 -17.09
N LEU A 32 1.27 -10.70 -16.82
CA LEU A 32 1.30 -9.61 -17.79
C LEU A 32 2.72 -9.04 -17.95
N SER A 33 3.54 -9.07 -16.90
CA SER A 33 4.94 -8.63 -16.92
C SER A 33 5.84 -9.49 -17.81
N GLU A 34 5.42 -10.70 -18.21
CA GLU A 34 6.18 -11.52 -19.17
C GLU A 34 6.06 -10.98 -20.61
N ASN A 35 4.97 -10.26 -20.93
CA ASN A 35 4.67 -9.80 -22.29
C ASN A 35 4.61 -8.26 -22.42
N HIS A 36 4.40 -7.54 -21.32
CA HIS A 36 4.27 -6.08 -21.29
C HIS A 36 5.27 -5.42 -20.34
N SER A 37 5.67 -4.21 -20.70
CA SER A 37 6.50 -3.38 -19.83
C SER A 37 5.77 -3.09 -18.52
N VAL A 38 6.49 -3.21 -17.41
CA VAL A 38 5.92 -3.07 -16.07
C VAL A 38 5.37 -1.66 -15.82
N ILE A 39 5.91 -0.65 -16.52
CA ILE A 39 5.43 0.73 -16.50
C ILE A 39 4.00 0.83 -17.05
N GLU A 40 3.69 0.07 -18.10
CA GLU A 40 2.37 0.06 -18.72
C GLU A 40 1.33 -0.59 -17.79
N ILE A 41 1.71 -1.71 -17.16
CA ILE A 41 0.88 -2.39 -16.15
C ILE A 41 0.57 -1.44 -14.99
N ALA A 42 1.57 -0.69 -14.54
CA ALA A 42 1.42 0.27 -13.45
C ALA A 42 0.52 1.45 -13.82
N PHE A 43 0.64 1.94 -15.05
CA PHE A 43 -0.20 3.01 -15.56
C PHE A 43 -1.67 2.57 -15.57
N TYR A 44 -1.97 1.42 -16.18
CA TYR A 44 -3.33 0.88 -16.20
C TYR A 44 -3.86 0.55 -14.81
N ARG A 45 -3.01 0.05 -13.91
CA ARG A 45 -3.38 -0.17 -12.50
C ARG A 45 -3.83 1.13 -11.82
N ASN A 46 -3.07 2.21 -11.95
CA ASN A 46 -3.43 3.50 -11.35
C ASN A 46 -4.67 4.11 -12.01
N LEU A 47 -4.82 3.94 -13.33
CA LEU A 47 -5.99 4.40 -14.08
C LEU A 47 -7.27 3.67 -13.65
N ILE A 48 -7.22 2.34 -13.56
CA ILE A 48 -8.34 1.51 -13.11
C ILE A 48 -8.63 1.78 -11.63
N ALA A 49 -7.61 1.99 -10.79
CA ALA A 49 -7.80 2.36 -9.39
C ALA A 49 -8.50 3.72 -9.23
N CYS A 50 -8.37 4.65 -10.18
CA CYS A 50 -9.12 5.90 -10.19
C CYS A 50 -10.62 5.71 -10.47
N MET A 51 -11.06 4.68 -11.20
CA MET A 51 -12.48 4.45 -11.48
C MET A 51 -13.36 4.26 -10.24
N PRO A 52 -13.06 3.38 -9.27
CA PRO A 52 -13.88 3.23 -8.07
C PRO A 52 -13.86 4.48 -7.19
N PHE A 53 -12.77 5.25 -7.20
CA PHE A 53 -12.72 6.57 -6.55
C PHE A 53 -13.68 7.56 -7.22
N LEU A 54 -13.65 7.66 -8.56
CA LEU A 54 -14.59 8.47 -9.34
C LEU A 54 -16.04 8.03 -9.11
N PHE A 55 -16.29 6.72 -9.09
CA PHE A 55 -17.61 6.15 -8.82
C PHE A 55 -18.11 6.52 -7.41
N MET A 56 -17.26 6.42 -6.38
CA MET A 56 -17.60 6.88 -5.02
C MET A 56 -17.91 8.38 -4.97
N VAL A 57 -17.16 9.21 -5.69
CA VAL A 57 -17.37 10.67 -5.70
C VAL A 57 -18.66 11.06 -6.42
N PHE A 58 -18.94 10.45 -7.58
CA PHE A 58 -20.11 10.79 -8.41
C PHE A 58 -21.41 10.12 -7.95
N VAL A 59 -21.36 8.85 -7.51
CA VAL A 59 -22.58 8.07 -7.20
C VAL A 59 -22.95 8.15 -5.72
N LEU A 60 -21.98 8.09 -4.80
CA LEU A 60 -22.27 8.18 -3.36
C LEU A 60 -22.35 9.64 -2.87
N GLY A 61 -22.05 10.63 -3.73
CA GLY A 61 -22.11 12.06 -3.38
C GLY A 61 -21.16 12.47 -2.25
N LYS A 62 -20.22 11.59 -1.85
CA LYS A 62 -19.23 11.82 -0.79
C LYS A 62 -18.11 12.73 -1.28
N ARG A 63 -18.48 13.97 -1.62
CA ARG A 63 -17.53 15.03 -2.01
C ARG A 63 -16.53 15.35 -0.90
N ASP A 64 -16.82 14.98 0.35
CA ASP A 64 -15.88 15.03 1.48
C ASP A 64 -14.59 14.22 1.26
N VAL A 65 -14.61 13.15 0.45
CA VAL A 65 -13.37 12.42 0.09
C VAL A 65 -12.45 13.28 -0.78
N LEU A 66 -13.01 14.25 -1.51
CA LEU A 66 -12.27 15.20 -2.33
C LEU A 66 -11.88 16.46 -1.55
N ILE A 67 -12.49 16.69 -0.37
CA ILE A 67 -12.13 17.80 0.51
C ILE A 67 -10.84 17.41 1.21
N ILE A 68 -9.74 17.98 0.72
CA ILE A 68 -8.42 17.87 1.31
C ILE A 68 -8.45 18.54 2.69
N GLN A 69 -8.81 17.79 3.73
CA GLN A 69 -8.75 18.27 5.13
C GLN A 69 -7.33 18.20 5.71
N SER A 70 -6.41 17.51 5.03
CA SER A 70 -5.00 17.35 5.42
C SER A 70 -4.09 18.34 4.68
N LYS A 71 -2.98 18.74 5.33
CA LYS A 71 -1.96 19.65 4.74
C LYS A 71 -1.59 19.20 3.32
N LEU A 72 -1.84 20.03 2.29
CA LEU A 72 -1.54 19.73 0.88
C LEU A 72 -0.11 19.22 0.69
N ALA A 73 0.84 19.77 1.44
CA ALA A 73 2.25 19.35 1.44
C ALA A 73 2.43 17.86 1.82
N ALA A 74 1.68 17.34 2.79
CA ALA A 74 1.79 15.94 3.21
C ALA A 74 1.24 14.98 2.15
N ILE A 75 0.17 15.38 1.44
CA ILE A 75 -0.36 14.61 0.30
C ILE A 75 0.63 14.65 -0.86
N GLY A 76 1.21 15.81 -1.17
CA GLY A 76 2.22 15.96 -2.21
C GLY A 76 3.44 15.07 -1.94
N VAL A 77 3.99 15.10 -0.72
CA VAL A 77 5.10 14.23 -0.33
C VAL A 77 4.70 12.76 -0.44
N ARG A 78 3.51 12.36 0.02
CA ARG A 78 3.02 10.98 -0.11
C ARG A 78 2.91 10.54 -1.56
N ALA A 79 2.40 11.39 -2.45
CA ALA A 79 2.26 11.08 -3.86
C ALA A 79 3.63 10.92 -4.54
N VAL A 80 4.57 11.83 -4.25
CA VAL A 80 5.94 11.78 -4.79
C VAL A 80 6.69 10.56 -4.27
N VAL A 81 6.66 10.30 -2.96
CA VAL A 81 7.31 9.12 -2.35
C VAL A 81 6.69 7.83 -2.88
N GLY A 82 5.36 7.79 -3.05
CA GLY A 82 4.67 6.66 -3.65
C GLY A 82 5.07 6.43 -5.12
N ALA A 83 5.19 7.49 -5.92
CA ALA A 83 5.63 7.42 -7.31
C ALA A 83 7.09 6.95 -7.42
N ILE A 84 7.99 7.48 -6.59
CA ILE A 84 9.39 7.04 -6.53
C ILE A 84 9.46 5.57 -6.13
N SER A 85 8.75 5.17 -5.07
CA SER A 85 8.68 3.79 -4.61
C SER A 85 8.22 2.84 -5.71
N LEU A 86 7.19 3.25 -6.46
CA LEU A 86 6.67 2.50 -7.59
C LEU A 86 7.73 2.32 -8.69
N ILE A 87 8.38 3.41 -9.11
CA ILE A 87 9.45 3.37 -10.14
C ILE A 87 10.62 2.50 -9.68
N THR A 88 11.07 2.66 -8.45
CA THR A 88 12.19 1.88 -7.89
C THR A 88 11.84 0.40 -7.76
N THR A 89 10.60 0.08 -7.35
CA THR A 89 10.13 -1.30 -7.28
C THR A 89 10.13 -1.96 -8.65
N PHE A 90 9.69 -1.25 -9.69
CA PHE A 90 9.75 -1.77 -11.06
C PHE A 90 11.15 -1.87 -11.62
N ALA A 91 12.02 -0.92 -11.32
CA ALA A 91 13.44 -1.05 -11.65
C ALA A 91 14.04 -2.31 -11.00
N ALA A 92 13.70 -2.57 -9.73
CA ALA A 92 14.15 -3.78 -9.03
C ALA A 92 13.61 -5.07 -9.65
N TYR A 93 12.33 -5.11 -10.06
CA TYR A 93 11.76 -6.25 -10.78
C TYR A 93 12.36 -6.50 -12.16
N SER A 94 12.89 -5.46 -12.81
CA SER A 94 13.57 -5.57 -14.11
C SER A 94 15.02 -6.04 -13.97
N LEU A 95 15.69 -5.64 -12.87
CA LEU A 95 17.11 -5.93 -12.61
C LEU A 95 17.34 -7.25 -11.86
N MET A 96 16.36 -7.72 -11.08
CA MET A 96 16.46 -8.91 -10.24
C MET A 96 15.29 -9.87 -10.50
N PRO A 97 15.48 -11.18 -10.22
CA PRO A 97 14.38 -12.14 -10.18
C PRO A 97 13.27 -11.69 -9.22
N MET A 98 12.02 -11.87 -9.62
CA MET A 98 10.82 -11.47 -8.84
C MET A 98 10.83 -12.01 -7.40
N ALA A 99 11.43 -13.19 -7.18
CA ALA A 99 11.57 -13.79 -5.86
C ALA A 99 12.48 -12.94 -4.95
N GLU A 100 13.63 -12.49 -5.43
CA GLU A 100 14.56 -11.65 -4.67
C GLU A 100 13.96 -10.27 -4.37
N THR A 101 13.24 -9.68 -5.33
CA THR A 101 12.52 -8.42 -5.12
C THR A 101 11.44 -8.56 -4.04
N THR A 102 10.75 -9.69 -3.99
CA THR A 102 9.73 -9.96 -2.97
C THR A 102 10.36 -10.12 -1.58
N VAL A 103 11.51 -10.80 -1.49
CA VAL A 103 12.28 -10.91 -0.23
C VAL A 103 12.71 -9.54 0.26
N LEU A 104 13.22 -8.68 -0.64
CA LEU A 104 13.55 -7.29 -0.31
C LEU A 104 12.32 -6.51 0.16
N LEU A 105 11.15 -6.75 -0.41
CA LEU A 105 9.91 -6.11 0.01
C LEU A 105 9.47 -6.54 1.42
N PHE A 106 9.72 -7.79 1.82
CA PHE A 106 9.47 -8.22 3.20
C PHE A 106 10.30 -7.44 4.21
N THR A 107 11.49 -6.93 3.81
CA THR A 107 12.34 -6.09 4.67
C THR A 107 11.65 -4.81 5.09
N ALA A 108 10.62 -4.37 4.36
CA ALA A 108 9.80 -3.25 4.76
C ALA A 108 9.18 -3.45 6.16
N SER A 109 8.86 -4.69 6.57
CA SER A 109 8.37 -4.99 7.93
C SER A 109 9.36 -4.63 9.03
N LEU A 110 10.66 -4.57 8.72
CA LEU A 110 11.71 -4.11 9.63
C LEU A 110 11.88 -2.59 9.57
N PHE A 111 11.83 -2.00 8.39
CA PHE A 111 11.99 -0.55 8.21
C PHE A 111 10.79 0.28 8.67
N ILE A 112 9.55 -0.21 8.49
CA ILE A 112 8.32 0.51 8.86
C ILE A 112 8.28 0.84 10.37
N PRO A 113 8.50 -0.11 11.30
CA PRO A 113 8.53 0.21 12.74
C PRO A 113 9.64 1.18 13.11
N VAL A 114 10.84 1.03 12.51
CA VAL A 114 11.98 1.93 12.75
C VAL A 114 11.64 3.36 12.32
N LEU A 115 11.11 3.52 11.11
CA LEU A 115 10.65 4.82 10.60
C LEU A 115 9.48 5.36 11.43
N GLY A 116 8.60 4.52 11.96
CA GLY A 116 7.54 4.91 12.89
C GLY A 116 8.07 5.53 14.18
N VAL A 117 9.12 4.95 14.77
CA VAL A 117 9.79 5.53 15.94
C VAL A 117 10.43 6.88 15.61
N ILE A 118 11.08 7.01 14.45
CA ILE A 118 11.80 8.23 14.06
C ILE A 118 10.84 9.36 13.65
N PHE A 119 9.86 9.07 12.81
CA PHE A 119 9.01 10.07 12.16
C PHE A 119 7.75 10.38 12.96
N LEU A 120 7.18 9.38 13.65
CA LEU A 120 5.94 9.51 14.42
C LEU A 120 6.19 9.57 15.94
N HIS A 121 7.44 9.37 16.39
CA HIS A 121 7.82 9.28 17.80
C HIS A 121 6.99 8.26 18.60
N GLU A 122 6.50 7.20 17.94
CA GLU A 122 5.79 6.12 18.63
C GLU A 122 6.74 5.29 19.50
N LYS A 123 6.31 5.00 20.73
CA LYS A 123 7.03 4.08 21.62
C LYS A 123 6.76 2.63 21.21
N VAL A 124 7.66 2.04 20.45
CA VAL A 124 7.59 0.63 20.06
C VAL A 124 8.12 -0.22 21.23
N GLY A 125 7.24 -0.96 21.90
CA GLY A 125 7.59 -1.84 23.01
C GLY A 125 8.42 -3.07 22.59
N PRO A 126 9.08 -3.75 23.55
CA PRO A 126 9.99 -4.88 23.27
C PRO A 126 9.31 -6.06 22.57
N TYR A 127 8.03 -6.31 22.86
CA TYR A 127 7.24 -7.36 22.19
C TYR A 127 7.02 -7.09 20.70
N ARG A 128 6.89 -5.82 20.28
CA ARG A 128 6.77 -5.45 18.86
C ARG A 128 8.09 -5.63 18.13
N TRP A 129 9.21 -5.29 18.78
CA TRP A 129 10.55 -5.55 18.23
C TRP A 129 10.83 -7.06 18.09
N ALA A 130 10.42 -7.87 19.07
CA ALA A 130 10.51 -9.32 18.97
C ALA A 130 9.65 -9.87 17.82
N ALA A 131 8.43 -9.37 17.63
CA ALA A 131 7.58 -9.76 16.50
C ALA A 131 8.19 -9.39 15.14
N VAL A 132 8.86 -8.23 15.03
CA VAL A 132 9.59 -7.83 13.82
C VAL A 132 10.79 -8.72 13.57
N ALA A 133 11.53 -9.11 14.61
CA ALA A 133 12.70 -9.99 14.48
C ALA A 133 12.34 -11.45 14.18
N ILE A 134 11.15 -11.91 14.60
CA ILE A 134 10.66 -13.28 14.35
C ILE A 134 9.89 -13.37 13.02
N GLY A 135 9.18 -12.29 12.63
CA GLY A 135 8.32 -12.27 11.46
C GLY A 135 9.00 -11.84 10.15
N PHE A 136 10.25 -11.40 10.21
CA PHE A 136 11.10 -11.09 9.06
C PHE A 136 12.08 -12.24 8.82
#